data_AF-A0A2N2ZRS2-F1
#
_entry.id   AF-A0A2N2ZRS2-F1
#
_cell.length_a   1.000
_cell.length_b   1.000
_cell.length_c   1.000
_cell.angle_alpha   90.00
_cell.angle_beta   90.00
_cell.angle_gamma   90.00
#
_symmetry.space_group_name_H-M   'P 1'
#
loop_
_entity.id
_entity.type
_entity.pdbx_description
1 polymer ?
#
loop_
_entity_poly.entity_id
_entity_poly.type
_entity_poly.pdbx_seq_one_letter_code
_entity_poly.pdbx_strand_id
1 'polypeptide(L)'
;MKPKLYASILFVSAAFMLFQSCSKENTELSWPKGQYNQTAIQKINGFLEIRDELLSSANITLSQFISFSTDSAWNLSESDKLRLRQVRDNIKFPNDSTILQKVIPLEDVAFYMNNTFGGTVGGFVFSAGDVKSLRRLNDVYNGLRLDYCGSKFSPEGGGYAVLRFTSNVTGHLTIPYCEEMGGTKSYAWPTTGSGFTSSSLGNGGFPEYAFNNYYAPNQGAELYEITPAGNEILRAVYNGTQWITIEPETGRTKSTLNSENQIRNGIFARLTEGNIVPVIASKGGKWQIKQGEQTRDVSSQELISISTYAEYQGFTLHVRGCDDVYYYLTTTNLAAQQSLSLNVIEKGIYGARVNMGEVSRVWEIITE
;
A
#
# COMPACT_ATOMS: atom_id res chain seq x y z
N MET A 1 -70.88 -47.64 -28.58
CA MET A 1 -70.04 -48.85 -28.44
C MET A 1 -68.61 -48.50 -28.83
N LYS A 2 -67.67 -48.48 -27.88
CA LYS A 2 -66.24 -48.35 -28.15
C LYS A 2 -65.50 -49.54 -27.51
N PRO A 3 -64.67 -50.28 -28.25
CA PRO A 3 -63.84 -51.33 -27.70
C PRO A 3 -62.49 -50.80 -27.19
N LYS A 4 -61.92 -51.54 -26.23
CA LYS A 4 -60.54 -51.43 -25.74
C LYS A 4 -59.55 -51.89 -26.82
N LEU A 5 -58.35 -51.31 -26.87
CA LEU A 5 -57.18 -52.02 -27.40
C LEU A 5 -55.91 -51.69 -26.60
N TYR A 6 -55.06 -52.72 -26.53
CA TYR A 6 -53.99 -52.98 -25.57
C TYR A 6 -52.70 -52.17 -25.82
N ALA A 7 -51.97 -51.97 -24.72
CA ALA A 7 -50.62 -51.42 -24.68
C ALA A 7 -49.58 -52.45 -25.15
N SER A 8 -48.61 -51.99 -25.94
CA SER A 8 -47.35 -52.70 -26.20
C SER A 8 -46.21 -51.84 -25.70
N ILE A 9 -45.45 -52.40 -24.76
CA ILE A 9 -44.30 -51.82 -24.07
C ILE A 9 -43.07 -51.97 -24.98
N LEU A 10 -42.38 -50.87 -25.26
CA LEU A 10 -41.02 -50.86 -25.82
C LEU A 10 -40.08 -50.25 -24.77
N PHE A 11 -39.23 -51.10 -24.18
CA PHE A 11 -38.15 -50.69 -23.30
C PHE A 11 -37.00 -50.13 -24.14
N VAL A 12 -36.77 -48.82 -24.08
CA VAL A 12 -35.52 -48.21 -24.54
C VAL A 12 -34.64 -48.02 -23.31
N SER A 13 -33.59 -48.84 -23.21
CA SER A 13 -32.52 -48.71 -22.23
C SER A 13 -31.69 -47.47 -22.55
N ALA A 14 -32.00 -46.33 -21.92
CA ALA A 14 -31.13 -45.18 -21.89
C ALA A 14 -30.05 -45.39 -20.82
N ALA A 15 -28.81 -45.64 -21.24
CA ALA A 15 -27.66 -45.64 -20.36
C ALA A 15 -27.44 -44.22 -19.84
N PHE A 16 -27.79 -43.97 -18.58
CA PHE A 16 -27.44 -42.75 -17.86
C PHE A 16 -25.93 -42.81 -17.54
N MET A 17 -25.09 -42.19 -18.39
CA MET A 17 -23.75 -41.81 -17.97
C MET A 17 -23.89 -40.72 -16.91
N LEU A 18 -23.73 -41.10 -15.65
CA LEU A 18 -23.44 -40.17 -14.56
C LEU A 18 -22.10 -39.50 -14.88
N PHE A 19 -22.14 -38.32 -15.49
CA PHE A 19 -21.03 -37.38 -15.40
C PHE A 19 -20.89 -37.01 -13.92
N GLN A 20 -19.94 -37.64 -13.23
CA GLN A 20 -19.39 -37.05 -12.01
C GLN A 20 -18.79 -35.70 -12.43
N SER A 21 -19.56 -34.65 -12.18
CA SER A 21 -19.05 -33.30 -12.05
C SER A 21 -17.92 -33.36 -11.02
N CYS A 22 -16.69 -33.40 -11.51
CA CYS A 22 -15.52 -33.18 -10.70
C CYS A 22 -15.64 -31.72 -10.25
N SER A 23 -16.16 -31.51 -9.04
CA SER A 23 -16.15 -30.19 -8.42
C SER A 23 -14.68 -29.79 -8.32
N LYS A 24 -14.23 -28.93 -9.26
CA LYS A 24 -13.02 -28.13 -9.03
C LYS A 24 -13.27 -27.46 -7.70
N GLU A 25 -12.55 -27.86 -6.66
CA GLU A 25 -12.43 -27.07 -5.44
C GLU A 25 -11.89 -25.72 -5.87
N ASN A 26 -12.81 -24.79 -6.14
CA ASN A 26 -12.50 -23.41 -6.42
C ASN A 26 -12.26 -22.78 -5.05
N THR A 27 -11.10 -23.08 -4.46
CA THR A 27 -10.63 -22.34 -3.30
C THR A 27 -10.38 -20.91 -3.78
N GLU A 28 -11.37 -20.04 -3.58
CA GLU A 28 -11.26 -18.62 -3.90
C GLU A 28 -10.04 -18.04 -3.17
N LEU A 29 -9.22 -17.29 -3.92
CA LEU A 29 -8.09 -16.57 -3.36
C LEU A 29 -8.63 -15.45 -2.46
N SER A 30 -8.56 -15.63 -1.15
CA SER A 30 -9.01 -14.63 -0.17
C SER A 30 -7.80 -13.94 0.46
N TRP A 31 -7.84 -12.61 0.56
CA TRP A 31 -6.81 -11.83 1.22
C TRP A 31 -7.33 -11.31 2.56
N PRO A 32 -6.53 -11.39 3.63
CA PRO A 32 -6.91 -10.81 4.91
C PRO A 32 -7.18 -9.31 4.79
N LYS A 33 -8.28 -8.86 5.38
CA LYS A 33 -8.61 -7.43 5.46
C LYS A 33 -8.03 -6.84 6.75
N GLY A 34 -7.27 -5.76 6.62
CA GLY A 34 -6.75 -5.03 7.78
C GLY A 34 -7.80 -4.16 8.45
N GLN A 35 -7.54 -3.76 9.69
CA GLN A 35 -8.41 -2.95 10.55
C GLN A 35 -8.43 -1.48 10.14
N TYR A 36 -7.33 -0.96 9.58
CA TYR A 36 -7.16 0.41 9.11
C TYR A 36 -7.34 0.53 7.59
N ASN A 37 -8.20 -0.29 7.01
CA ASN A 37 -8.52 -0.21 5.58
C ASN A 37 -9.30 1.07 5.26
N GLN A 38 -9.43 1.39 3.97
CA GLN A 38 -10.08 2.62 3.51
C GLN A 38 -11.52 2.76 4.04
N THR A 39 -12.26 1.66 4.18
CA THR A 39 -13.64 1.70 4.70
C THR A 39 -13.67 2.13 6.17
N ALA A 40 -12.66 1.74 6.96
CA ALA A 40 -12.49 2.24 8.32
C ALA A 40 -12.08 3.72 8.31
N ILE A 41 -11.09 4.10 7.48
CA ILE A 41 -10.60 5.49 7.40
C ILE A 41 -11.68 6.48 6.98
N GLN A 42 -12.58 6.09 6.06
CA GLN A 42 -13.69 6.95 5.62
C GLN A 42 -14.61 7.40 6.76
N LYS A 43 -14.70 6.61 7.84
CA LYS A 43 -15.56 6.90 9.00
C LYS A 43 -14.92 7.89 10.00
N ILE A 44 -13.65 8.22 9.83
CA ILE A 44 -12.92 9.12 10.73
C ILE A 44 -13.17 10.56 10.28
N ASN A 45 -13.62 11.43 11.18
CA ASN A 45 -13.70 12.88 10.90
C ASN A 45 -12.29 13.44 10.75
N GLY A 46 -12.08 14.27 9.73
CA GLY A 46 -10.82 14.95 9.47
C GLY A 46 -11.02 16.42 9.16
N PHE A 47 -9.97 17.03 8.63
CA PHE A 47 -9.91 18.45 8.29
C PHE A 47 -11.07 18.92 7.41
N LEU A 48 -11.46 18.15 6.39
CA LEU A 48 -12.50 18.57 5.46
C LEU A 48 -13.86 18.78 6.14
N GLU A 49 -14.19 17.99 7.17
CA GLU A 49 -15.44 18.15 7.93
C GLU A 49 -15.49 19.41 8.80
N ILE A 50 -14.33 19.93 9.22
CA ILE A 50 -14.24 21.09 10.13
C ILE A 50 -13.72 22.37 9.44
N ARG A 51 -13.29 22.27 8.17
CA ARG A 51 -12.60 23.34 7.45
C ARG A 51 -13.39 24.64 7.50
N ASP A 52 -14.67 24.61 7.16
CA ASP A 52 -15.46 25.84 7.00
C ASP A 52 -15.64 26.60 8.33
N GLU A 53 -15.69 25.90 9.46
CA GLU A 53 -15.66 26.49 10.80
C GLU A 53 -14.31 27.16 11.07
N LEU A 54 -13.21 26.47 10.79
CA LEU A 54 -11.85 26.99 10.97
C LEU A 54 -11.62 28.24 10.10
N LEU A 55 -12.04 28.21 8.84
CA LEU A 55 -11.93 29.35 7.92
C LEU A 55 -12.73 30.56 8.41
N SER A 56 -13.94 30.32 8.90
CA SER A 56 -14.79 31.37 9.49
C SER A 56 -14.13 32.00 10.71
N SER A 57 -13.55 31.18 11.60
CA SER A 57 -12.84 31.66 12.80
C SER A 57 -11.61 32.53 12.49
N ALA A 58 -10.94 32.25 11.36
CA ALA A 58 -9.76 32.98 10.89
C ALA A 58 -10.09 34.13 9.93
N ASN A 59 -11.37 34.39 9.66
CA ASN A 59 -11.83 35.38 8.68
C ASN A 59 -11.15 35.22 7.30
N ILE A 60 -11.13 33.96 6.83
CA ILE A 60 -10.59 33.55 5.53
C ILE A 60 -11.72 32.97 4.69
N THR A 61 -11.83 33.38 3.42
CA THR A 61 -12.71 32.72 2.46
C THR A 61 -12.07 31.43 1.93
N LEU A 62 -12.86 30.48 1.41
CA LEU A 62 -12.31 29.26 0.81
C LEU A 62 -11.29 29.56 -0.30
N SER A 63 -11.54 30.56 -1.16
CA SER A 63 -10.61 30.96 -2.21
C SER A 63 -9.28 31.50 -1.66
N GLN A 64 -9.34 32.28 -0.58
CA GLN A 64 -8.14 32.73 0.12
C GLN A 64 -7.40 31.56 0.76
N PHE A 65 -8.10 30.63 1.41
CA PHE A 65 -7.47 29.42 1.96
C PHE A 65 -6.77 28.61 0.87
N ILE A 66 -7.42 28.38 -0.26
CA ILE A 66 -6.82 27.67 -1.40
C ILE A 66 -5.54 28.39 -1.80
N SER A 67 -5.60 29.71 -2.06
CA SER A 67 -4.42 30.50 -2.43
C SER A 67 -3.30 30.43 -1.39
N PHE A 68 -3.62 30.60 -0.10
CA PHE A 68 -2.61 30.68 0.96
C PHE A 68 -1.99 29.32 1.27
N SER A 69 -2.82 28.27 1.34
CA SER A 69 -2.36 26.92 1.70
C SER A 69 -1.61 26.23 0.57
N THR A 70 -1.78 26.66 -0.69
CA THR A 70 -1.10 26.05 -1.84
C THR A 70 0.04 26.87 -2.42
N ASP A 71 0.31 28.06 -1.90
CA ASP A 71 1.51 28.84 -2.21
C ASP A 71 2.60 28.56 -1.17
N SER A 72 3.82 28.97 -1.48
CA SER A 72 4.92 28.95 -0.53
C SER A 72 4.68 29.98 0.58
N ALA A 73 4.84 29.58 1.83
CA ALA A 73 4.60 30.46 2.96
C ALA A 73 5.51 31.70 2.97
N TRP A 74 6.74 31.58 2.44
CA TRP A 74 7.67 32.70 2.29
C TRP A 74 7.23 33.77 1.27
N ASN A 75 6.24 33.48 0.42
CA ASN A 75 5.66 34.46 -0.51
C ASN A 75 4.44 35.20 0.08
N LEU A 76 3.89 34.71 1.19
CA LEU A 76 2.69 35.28 1.79
C LEU A 76 3.01 36.58 2.55
N SER A 77 2.04 37.49 2.62
CA SER A 77 2.13 38.64 3.52
C SER A 77 2.03 38.20 4.99
N GLU A 78 2.56 38.99 5.93
CA GLU A 78 2.49 38.66 7.36
C GLU A 78 1.06 38.46 7.87
N SER A 79 0.10 39.25 7.37
CA SER A 79 -1.30 39.09 7.74
C SER A 79 -1.92 37.81 7.16
N ASP A 80 -1.51 37.37 5.97
CA ASP A 80 -1.96 36.10 5.37
C ASP A 80 -1.36 34.91 6.12
N LYS A 81 -0.07 34.97 6.48
CA LYS A 81 0.61 33.96 7.31
C LYS A 81 -0.10 33.77 8.64
N LEU A 82 -0.40 34.85 9.36
CA LEU A 82 -1.08 34.80 10.66
C LEU A 82 -2.46 34.15 10.56
N ARG A 83 -3.24 34.53 9.54
CA ARG A 83 -4.58 33.94 9.34
C ARG A 83 -4.50 32.46 8.92
N LEU A 84 -3.59 32.10 8.02
CA LEU A 84 -3.38 30.69 7.63
C LEU A 84 -2.90 29.86 8.83
N ARG A 85 -2.00 30.41 9.64
CA ARG A 85 -1.52 29.78 10.87
C ARG A 85 -2.65 29.59 11.87
N GLN A 86 -3.56 30.56 12.03
CA GLN A 86 -4.76 30.40 12.85
C GLN A 86 -5.63 29.22 12.39
N VAL A 87 -5.81 29.02 11.08
CA VAL A 87 -6.50 27.82 10.57
C VAL A 87 -5.72 26.55 10.95
N ARG A 88 -4.41 26.53 10.71
CA ARG A 88 -3.56 25.35 10.91
C ARG A 88 -3.43 24.91 12.37
N ASP A 89 -3.24 25.87 13.27
CA ASP A 89 -3.01 25.64 14.71
C ASP A 89 -4.29 25.20 15.44
N ASN A 90 -5.47 25.51 14.88
CA ASN A 90 -6.76 25.07 15.42
C ASN A 90 -7.20 23.69 14.89
N ILE A 91 -6.44 23.06 13.99
CA ILE A 91 -6.65 21.65 13.66
C ILE A 91 -6.14 20.81 14.84
N LYS A 92 -6.98 19.89 15.33
CA LYS A 92 -6.62 19.02 16.45
C LYS A 92 -5.31 18.29 16.17
N PHE A 93 -4.31 18.52 17.03
CA PHE A 93 -3.02 17.88 16.92
C PHE A 93 -3.14 16.35 17.18
N PRO A 94 -2.43 15.49 16.43
CA PRO A 94 -2.48 14.04 16.60
C PRO A 94 -2.07 13.60 18.02
N ASN A 95 -2.89 12.72 18.59
CA ASN A 95 -2.59 12.03 19.85
C ASN A 95 -2.33 10.53 19.61
N ASP A 96 -2.09 9.78 20.68
CA ASP A 96 -1.82 8.35 20.66
C ASP A 96 -2.92 7.50 20.00
N SER A 97 -4.18 7.93 20.06
CA SER A 97 -5.32 7.27 19.40
C SER A 97 -5.51 7.67 17.93
N THR A 98 -4.79 8.68 17.45
CA THR A 98 -4.93 9.17 16.07
C THR A 98 -4.29 8.19 15.10
N ILE A 99 -5.06 7.72 14.12
CA ILE A 99 -4.51 6.92 13.03
C ILE A 99 -3.76 7.87 12.09
N LEU A 100 -2.44 7.78 12.13
CA LEU A 100 -1.54 8.44 11.21
C LEU A 100 -1.40 7.59 9.94
N GLN A 101 -1.09 8.24 8.81
CA GLN A 101 -0.65 7.56 7.61
C GLN A 101 0.61 8.17 7.00
N LYS A 102 1.44 7.30 6.41
CA LYS A 102 2.58 7.67 5.58
C LYS A 102 2.47 7.01 4.22
N VAL A 103 2.45 7.82 3.17
CA VAL A 103 2.55 7.33 1.79
C VAL A 103 4.02 7.02 1.50
N ILE A 104 4.27 5.83 0.93
CA ILE A 104 5.60 5.35 0.54
C ILE A 104 5.58 4.84 -0.91
N PRO A 105 6.72 4.90 -1.63
CA PRO A 105 6.85 4.29 -2.94
C PRO A 105 6.58 2.78 -2.91
N LEU A 106 6.13 2.20 -4.03
CA LEU A 106 5.94 0.75 -4.11
C LEU A 106 7.24 -0.02 -3.91
N GLU A 107 8.36 0.50 -4.42
CA GLU A 107 9.69 -0.08 -4.22
C GLU A 107 10.09 -0.16 -2.74
N ASP A 108 9.58 0.76 -1.90
CA ASP A 108 9.86 0.77 -0.46
C ASP A 108 9.09 -0.33 0.31
N VAL A 109 8.05 -0.93 -0.29
CA VAL A 109 7.22 -1.97 0.36
C VAL A 109 8.06 -3.17 0.80
N ALA A 110 8.95 -3.63 -0.08
CA ALA A 110 9.87 -4.72 0.20
C ALA A 110 10.74 -4.43 1.44
N PHE A 111 11.19 -3.19 1.59
CA PHE A 111 12.03 -2.73 2.69
C PHE A 111 11.27 -2.71 4.04
N TYR A 112 9.96 -2.46 4.04
CA TYR A 112 9.18 -2.59 5.27
C TYR A 112 8.91 -4.06 5.60
N MET A 113 8.49 -4.87 4.61
CA MET A 113 8.14 -6.27 4.80
C MET A 113 9.31 -7.13 5.30
N ASN A 114 10.54 -6.84 4.87
CA ASN A 114 11.75 -7.50 5.35
C ASN A 114 12.39 -6.80 6.56
N ASN A 115 11.72 -5.79 7.11
CA ASN A 115 12.14 -5.00 8.25
C ASN A 115 13.37 -4.12 8.09
N THR A 116 13.82 -3.85 6.86
CA THR A 116 14.95 -2.95 6.54
C THR A 116 15.01 -1.72 7.43
N PHE A 117 13.90 -0.99 7.51
CA PHE A 117 13.82 0.29 8.21
C PHE A 117 13.73 0.11 9.72
N GLY A 118 14.10 -1.05 10.26
CA GLY A 118 14.03 -1.40 11.68
C GLY A 118 12.60 -1.43 12.22
N GLY A 119 11.61 -1.53 11.33
CA GLY A 119 10.20 -1.40 11.68
C GLY A 119 9.76 0.02 12.05
N THR A 120 10.57 1.04 11.76
CA THR A 120 10.30 2.44 12.15
C THR A 120 9.67 3.25 11.02
N VAL A 121 8.97 4.32 11.38
CA VAL A 121 8.36 5.30 10.49
C VAL A 121 8.87 6.68 10.91
N GLY A 122 9.21 7.54 9.94
CA GLY A 122 9.70 8.90 10.19
C GLY A 122 9.30 9.87 9.09
N GLY A 123 9.82 11.09 9.13
CA GLY A 123 9.55 12.14 8.14
C GLY A 123 8.09 12.60 8.13
N PHE A 124 7.63 13.07 6.96
CA PHE A 124 6.26 13.58 6.79
C PHE A 124 5.20 12.48 6.88
N VAL A 125 4.12 12.79 7.59
CA VAL A 125 2.95 11.96 7.86
C VAL A 125 1.69 12.82 7.93
N PHE A 126 0.54 12.18 7.83
CA PHE A 126 -0.78 12.81 7.88
C PHE A 126 -1.65 12.14 8.93
N SER A 127 -2.63 12.83 9.50
CA SER A 127 -3.77 12.13 10.08
C SER A 127 -4.53 11.46 8.94
N ALA A 128 -4.81 10.16 9.03
CA ALA A 128 -5.47 9.42 7.97
C ALA A 128 -6.86 10.00 7.64
N GLY A 129 -7.56 10.54 8.64
CA GLY A 129 -8.84 11.22 8.46
C GLY A 129 -8.72 12.51 7.63
N ASP A 130 -7.63 13.27 7.78
CA ASP A 130 -7.44 14.55 7.09
C ASP A 130 -7.22 14.39 5.58
N VAL A 131 -6.67 13.25 5.17
CA VAL A 131 -6.36 12.92 3.76
C VAL A 131 -7.23 11.80 3.21
N LYS A 132 -8.31 11.40 3.90
CA LYS A 132 -9.15 10.26 3.51
C LYS A 132 -9.81 10.40 2.14
N SER A 133 -9.97 11.63 1.64
CA SER A 133 -10.51 11.90 0.31
C SER A 133 -9.54 11.51 -0.81
N LEU A 134 -8.23 11.45 -0.53
CA LEU A 134 -7.20 11.05 -1.48
C LEU A 134 -7.16 9.53 -1.58
N ARG A 135 -7.65 8.99 -2.70
CA ARG A 135 -7.78 7.54 -2.90
C ARG A 135 -6.94 7.04 -4.06
N ARG A 136 -7.12 7.66 -5.23
CA ARG A 136 -6.45 7.23 -6.46
C ARG A 136 -5.01 7.73 -6.44
N LEU A 137 -4.14 7.05 -7.18
CA LEU A 137 -2.73 7.43 -7.32
C LEU A 137 -2.58 8.89 -7.74
N ASN A 138 -3.34 9.33 -8.75
CA ASN A 138 -3.31 10.73 -9.19
C ASN A 138 -3.78 11.71 -8.12
N ASP A 139 -4.79 11.37 -7.31
CA ASP A 139 -5.25 12.24 -6.22
C ASP A 139 -4.17 12.36 -5.15
N VAL A 140 -3.56 11.24 -4.76
CA VAL A 140 -2.49 11.21 -3.74
C VAL A 140 -1.24 11.93 -4.24
N TYR A 141 -0.81 11.67 -5.48
CA TYR A 141 0.36 12.29 -6.08
C TYR A 141 0.23 13.82 -6.14
N ASN A 142 -0.90 14.31 -6.66
CA ASN A 142 -1.16 15.74 -6.83
C ASN A 142 -1.57 16.45 -5.53
N GLY A 143 -2.31 15.75 -4.66
CA GLY A 143 -2.78 16.29 -3.38
C GLY A 143 -1.67 16.39 -2.33
N LEU A 144 -0.76 15.41 -2.32
CA LEU A 144 0.39 15.39 -1.39
C LEU A 144 1.68 15.92 -2.03
N ARG A 145 1.63 16.32 -3.30
CA ARG A 145 2.75 16.88 -4.08
C ARG A 145 4.00 16.01 -4.03
N LEU A 146 3.79 14.76 -4.44
CA LEU A 146 4.83 13.75 -4.54
C LEU A 146 5.73 13.94 -5.77
N ASP A 147 5.63 15.08 -6.47
CA ASP A 147 6.42 15.52 -7.63
C ASP A 147 7.73 16.25 -7.26
N TYR A 148 8.18 16.14 -6.00
CA TYR A 148 9.44 16.74 -5.56
C TYR A 148 10.66 16.13 -6.29
N CYS A 149 11.73 16.91 -6.40
CA CYS A 149 12.96 16.47 -7.07
C CYS A 149 13.52 15.19 -6.39
N GLY A 150 13.83 14.16 -7.19
CA GLY A 150 14.30 12.86 -6.69
C GLY A 150 13.18 11.96 -6.16
N SER A 151 11.91 12.31 -6.37
CA SER A 151 10.79 11.43 -6.03
C SER A 151 10.84 10.11 -6.81
N LYS A 152 10.56 9.03 -6.07
CA LYS A 152 10.36 7.67 -6.61
C LYS A 152 8.90 7.42 -7.02
N PHE A 153 8.00 8.37 -6.75
CA PHE A 153 6.60 8.27 -7.13
C PHE A 153 6.43 8.64 -8.61
N SER A 154 5.48 7.97 -9.27
CA SER A 154 5.05 8.30 -10.63
C SER A 154 3.52 8.33 -10.68
N PRO A 155 2.91 9.38 -11.27
CA PRO A 155 1.45 9.45 -11.43
C PRO A 155 0.92 8.38 -12.40
N GLU A 156 1.78 7.89 -13.30
CA GLU A 156 1.49 6.80 -14.25
C GLU A 156 2.01 5.44 -13.75
N GLY A 157 2.43 5.37 -12.48
CA GLY A 157 2.96 4.16 -11.87
C GLY A 157 1.92 3.08 -11.59
N GLY A 158 2.40 1.91 -11.16
CA GLY A 158 1.55 0.76 -10.81
C GLY A 158 0.74 0.92 -9.51
N GLY A 159 0.85 2.06 -8.83
CA GLY A 159 0.23 2.32 -7.54
C GLY A 159 1.17 3.04 -6.57
N TYR A 160 0.85 2.96 -5.29
CA TYR A 160 1.67 3.43 -4.16
C TYR A 160 1.46 2.50 -2.97
N ALA A 161 2.17 2.72 -1.87
CA ALA A 161 1.87 2.04 -0.63
C ALA A 161 1.64 3.03 0.51
N VAL A 162 0.95 2.57 1.55
CA VAL A 162 0.66 3.38 2.72
C VAL A 162 0.85 2.57 3.99
N LEU A 163 1.52 3.19 4.96
CA LEU A 163 1.59 2.72 6.33
C LEU A 163 0.49 3.44 7.12
N ARG A 164 -0.37 2.71 7.80
CA ARG A 164 -1.39 3.27 8.70
C ARG A 164 -1.17 2.74 10.11
N PHE A 165 -1.08 3.65 11.07
CA PHE A 165 -0.59 3.32 12.40
C PHE A 165 -1.04 4.32 13.46
N THR A 166 -1.07 3.87 14.70
CA THR A 166 -1.07 4.75 15.88
C THR A 166 0.35 4.82 16.46
N SER A 167 0.63 5.82 17.29
CA SER A 167 1.95 5.98 17.91
C SER A 167 1.84 6.57 19.30
N ASN A 168 2.48 5.96 20.29
CA ASN A 168 2.59 6.51 21.65
C ASN A 168 3.61 7.66 21.77
N VAL A 169 4.31 8.02 20.68
CA VAL A 169 5.33 9.08 20.65
C VAL A 169 4.91 10.28 19.79
N THR A 170 3.62 10.61 19.74
CA THR A 170 3.12 11.78 18.97
C THR A 170 3.70 13.11 19.45
N GLY A 171 4.26 13.19 20.67
CA GLY A 171 5.02 14.36 21.13
C GLY A 171 6.30 14.66 20.31
N HIS A 172 6.72 13.73 19.44
CA HIS A 172 7.82 13.93 18.50
C HIS A 172 7.38 14.42 17.12
N LEU A 173 6.07 14.62 16.92
CA LEU A 173 5.54 15.29 15.73
C LEU A 173 5.68 16.80 15.87
N THR A 174 5.87 17.44 14.73
CA THR A 174 5.83 18.89 14.59
C THR A 174 4.94 19.26 13.42
N ILE A 175 4.37 20.46 13.44
CA ILE A 175 3.85 21.09 12.22
C ILE A 175 5.08 21.60 11.45
N PRO A 176 5.28 21.23 10.18
CA PRO A 176 6.48 21.56 9.42
C PRO A 176 6.46 23.02 8.93
N TYR A 177 6.48 23.96 9.89
CA TYR A 177 6.58 25.38 9.61
C TYR A 177 7.97 25.77 9.11
N CYS A 178 8.03 26.61 8.08
CA CYS A 178 9.25 27.32 7.71
C CYS A 178 9.57 28.44 8.70
N GLU A 179 10.75 29.05 8.59
CA GLU A 179 11.19 30.15 9.44
C GLU A 179 10.22 31.34 9.41
N GLU A 180 9.69 31.69 8.23
CA GLU A 180 8.71 32.76 8.03
C GLU A 180 7.37 32.47 8.71
N MET A 181 7.08 31.19 9.00
CA MET A 181 5.92 30.76 9.75
C MET A 181 6.25 30.52 11.22
N GLY A 182 7.43 30.91 11.72
CA GLY A 182 7.86 30.70 13.11
C GLY A 182 8.38 29.29 13.42
N GLY A 183 8.74 28.53 12.40
CA GLY A 183 9.46 27.26 12.52
C GLY A 183 10.98 27.45 12.53
N THR A 184 11.71 26.35 12.37
CA THR A 184 13.19 26.31 12.44
C THR A 184 13.85 25.70 11.21
N LYS A 185 13.06 25.38 10.17
CA LYS A 185 13.55 24.70 8.97
C LYS A 185 13.28 25.57 7.75
N SER A 186 14.24 25.63 6.84
CA SER A 186 13.98 26.09 5.47
C SER A 186 13.43 24.93 4.64
N TYR A 187 12.52 25.22 3.72
CA TYR A 187 11.98 24.24 2.79
C TYR A 187 12.15 24.70 1.35
N ALA A 188 12.07 23.75 0.42
CA ALA A 188 12.01 24.02 -1.00
C ALA A 188 10.65 23.57 -1.54
N TRP A 189 10.22 24.23 -2.62
CA TRP A 189 9.06 23.80 -3.38
C TRP A 189 9.23 22.32 -3.80
N PRO A 190 8.20 21.47 -3.67
CA PRO A 190 6.79 21.80 -3.44
C PRO A 190 6.34 21.88 -1.97
N THR A 191 7.23 21.73 -0.98
CA THR A 191 6.81 21.93 0.42
C THR A 191 6.50 23.40 0.65
N THR A 192 5.33 23.73 1.20
CA THR A 192 4.92 25.13 1.39
C THR A 192 5.59 25.79 2.59
N GLY A 193 6.01 25.00 3.57
CA GLY A 193 6.44 25.50 4.88
C GLY A 193 5.29 26.07 5.73
N SER A 194 4.04 25.91 5.32
CA SER A 194 2.86 26.40 6.08
C SER A 194 2.23 25.34 6.98
N GLY A 195 2.71 24.10 6.95
CA GLY A 195 2.04 22.95 7.56
C GLY A 195 0.87 22.40 6.76
N PHE A 196 0.68 22.86 5.52
CA PHE A 196 -0.22 22.30 4.52
C PHE A 196 0.53 21.90 3.24
N THR A 197 0.07 20.86 2.55
CA THR A 197 0.61 20.49 1.23
C THR A 197 0.24 21.54 0.17
N SER A 198 1.06 21.70 -0.88
CA SER A 198 0.74 22.57 -2.02
C SER A 198 -0.17 21.90 -3.06
N SER A 199 -1.20 21.21 -2.59
CA SER A 199 -2.14 20.41 -3.39
C SER A 199 -2.62 21.13 -4.66
N SER A 200 -2.56 20.44 -5.81
CA SER A 200 -3.06 20.96 -7.10
C SER A 200 -4.51 20.54 -7.41
N LEU A 201 -5.21 19.91 -6.46
CA LEU A 201 -6.59 19.39 -6.66
C LEU A 201 -7.70 20.44 -6.52
N GLY A 202 -7.35 21.71 -6.30
CA GLY A 202 -8.30 22.83 -6.25
C GLY A 202 -9.13 22.96 -4.96
N ASN A 203 -8.86 22.12 -3.94
CA ASN A 203 -9.57 22.14 -2.66
C ASN A 203 -8.74 22.72 -1.49
N GLY A 204 -7.57 23.27 -1.80
CA GLY A 204 -6.57 23.72 -0.83
C GLY A 204 -5.65 22.61 -0.37
N GLY A 205 -4.69 22.97 0.48
CA GLY A 205 -3.68 22.08 1.02
C GLY A 205 -4.20 21.15 2.11
N PHE A 206 -3.57 19.98 2.23
CA PHE A 206 -3.86 19.01 3.29
C PHE A 206 -2.94 19.23 4.50
N PRO A 207 -3.43 19.15 5.75
CA PRO A 207 -2.59 19.34 6.93
C PRO A 207 -1.54 18.24 7.04
N GLU A 208 -0.28 18.63 7.19
CA GLU A 208 0.85 17.71 7.32
C GLU A 208 1.55 17.86 8.67
N TYR A 209 2.17 16.76 9.11
CA TYR A 209 3.01 16.68 10.29
C TYR A 209 4.33 16.02 9.91
N ALA A 210 5.38 16.27 10.68
CA ALA A 210 6.66 15.60 10.49
C ALA A 210 7.21 15.09 11.81
N PHE A 211 7.64 13.83 11.83
CA PHE A 211 8.46 13.32 12.92
C PHE A 211 9.86 13.94 12.84
N ASN A 212 10.42 14.25 14.00
CA ASN A 212 11.80 14.75 14.11
C ASN A 212 12.88 13.64 14.03
N ASN A 213 12.48 12.38 14.03
CA ASN A 213 13.33 11.20 13.85
C ASN A 213 12.48 10.02 13.33
N TYR A 214 13.01 8.80 13.42
CA TYR A 214 12.32 7.56 13.09
C TYR A 214 11.89 6.86 14.38
N TYR A 215 10.62 6.43 14.41
CA TYR A 215 10.01 5.81 15.58
C TYR A 215 9.25 4.55 15.21
N ALA A 216 9.27 3.55 16.10
CA ALA A 216 8.42 2.38 15.93
C ALA A 216 6.93 2.80 16.04
N PRO A 217 6.06 2.32 15.14
CA PRO A 217 4.63 2.47 15.32
C PRO A 217 4.14 1.55 16.44
N ASN A 218 2.91 1.76 16.92
CA ASN A 218 2.28 0.83 17.83
C ASN A 218 2.04 -0.53 17.15
N GLN A 219 1.97 -1.59 17.97
CA GLN A 219 1.53 -2.91 17.51
C GLN A 219 0.17 -2.81 16.80
N GLY A 220 0.02 -3.56 15.69
CA GLY A 220 -1.18 -3.53 14.86
C GLY A 220 -1.15 -2.45 13.78
N ALA A 221 -0.04 -1.74 13.59
CA ALA A 221 0.18 -0.92 12.39
C ALA A 221 0.14 -1.78 11.12
N GLU A 222 -0.34 -1.21 10.03
CA GLU A 222 -0.65 -1.94 8.80
C GLU A 222 0.02 -1.29 7.59
N LEU A 223 0.58 -2.12 6.72
CA LEU A 223 1.16 -1.73 5.44
C LEU A 223 0.25 -2.21 4.33
N TYR A 224 -0.19 -1.28 3.50
CA TYR A 224 -1.03 -1.55 2.34
C TYR A 224 -0.30 -1.21 1.04
N GLU A 225 -0.41 -2.10 0.06
CA GLU A 225 -0.19 -1.74 -1.35
C GLU A 225 -1.52 -1.22 -1.91
N ILE A 226 -1.48 -0.11 -2.65
CA ILE A 226 -2.65 0.55 -3.21
C ILE A 226 -2.48 0.72 -4.72
N THR A 227 -3.47 0.23 -5.46
CA THR A 227 -3.52 0.33 -6.93
C THR A 227 -3.77 1.75 -7.42
N PRO A 228 -3.57 2.06 -8.72
CA PRO A 228 -3.83 3.40 -9.25
C PRO A 228 -5.28 3.86 -9.06
N ALA A 229 -6.21 2.91 -9.06
CA ALA A 229 -7.64 3.15 -8.82
C ALA A 229 -8.02 3.33 -7.33
N GLY A 230 -7.07 3.16 -6.40
CA GLY A 230 -7.27 3.40 -4.97
C GLY A 230 -7.85 2.21 -4.20
N ASN A 231 -7.49 1.00 -4.60
CA ASN A 231 -7.90 -0.24 -3.94
C ASN A 231 -6.70 -0.91 -3.28
N GLU A 232 -6.94 -1.56 -2.15
CA GLU A 232 -5.90 -1.89 -1.17
C GLU A 232 -5.57 -3.38 -1.16
N ILE A 233 -4.37 -3.72 -0.74
CA ILE A 233 -3.95 -5.09 -0.39
C ILE A 233 -3.18 -4.97 0.91
N LEU A 234 -3.62 -5.63 1.97
CA LEU A 234 -2.83 -5.70 3.20
C LEU A 234 -1.58 -6.54 2.94
N ARG A 235 -0.39 -5.94 3.08
CA ARG A 235 0.90 -6.58 2.81
C ARG A 235 1.62 -7.00 4.08
N ALA A 236 1.48 -6.25 5.18
CA ALA A 236 2.10 -6.60 6.45
C ALA A 236 1.40 -5.95 7.65
N VAL A 237 1.57 -6.57 8.82
CA VAL A 237 1.15 -6.03 10.13
C VAL A 237 2.35 -5.97 11.06
N TYR A 238 2.54 -4.83 11.74
CA TYR A 238 3.60 -4.67 12.73
C TYR A 238 3.23 -5.35 14.05
N ASN A 239 4.06 -6.26 14.55
CA ASN A 239 3.78 -7.01 15.77
C ASN A 239 4.31 -6.36 17.06
N GLY A 240 4.77 -5.10 16.99
CA GLY A 240 5.43 -4.40 18.10
C GLY A 240 6.96 -4.51 18.09
N THR A 241 7.53 -5.36 17.23
CA THR A 241 8.99 -5.43 17.00
C THR A 241 9.34 -5.37 15.53
N GLN A 242 8.56 -6.04 14.69
CA GLN A 242 8.82 -6.17 13.25
C GLN A 242 7.51 -6.28 12.46
N TRP A 243 7.56 -5.90 11.19
CA TRP A 243 6.54 -6.16 10.18
C TRP A 243 6.49 -7.65 9.87
N ILE A 244 5.29 -8.20 9.91
CA ILE A 244 4.98 -9.58 9.55
C ILE A 244 4.21 -9.56 8.24
N THR A 245 4.81 -10.12 7.20
CA THR A 245 4.19 -10.26 5.88
C THR A 245 2.89 -11.04 5.95
N ILE A 246 1.88 -10.51 5.27
CA ILE A 246 0.60 -11.16 5.03
C ILE A 246 0.61 -11.71 3.61
N GLU A 247 0.34 -13.01 3.51
CA GLU A 247 0.15 -13.74 2.26
C GLU A 247 -1.34 -14.07 2.10
N PRO A 248 -1.83 -14.31 0.88
CA PRO A 248 -3.20 -14.77 0.68
C PRO A 248 -3.46 -16.06 1.46
N GLU A 249 -4.67 -16.19 2.00
CA GLU A 249 -5.10 -17.43 2.63
C GLU A 249 -5.24 -18.50 1.54
N THR A 250 -4.33 -19.47 1.57
CA THR A 250 -4.44 -20.70 0.79
C THR A 250 -4.95 -21.77 1.75
N GLY A 251 -5.93 -22.57 1.36
CA GLY A 251 -6.56 -23.58 2.22
C GLY A 251 -5.64 -24.71 2.72
N ARG A 252 -4.31 -24.57 2.66
CA ARG A 252 -3.31 -25.52 3.16
C ARG A 252 -2.14 -24.80 3.84
N THR A 253 -1.68 -25.41 4.93
CA THR A 253 -0.53 -25.01 5.74
C THR A 253 0.70 -24.65 4.91
N LYS A 254 1.35 -23.54 5.28
CA LYS A 254 2.64 -23.05 4.77
C LYS A 254 3.60 -24.21 4.48
N SER A 255 3.71 -24.58 3.20
CA SER A 255 4.80 -25.42 2.72
C SER A 255 6.11 -24.70 2.97
N THR A 256 7.02 -25.32 3.72
CA THR A 256 8.41 -24.92 3.83
C THR A 256 9.05 -25.12 2.44
N LEU A 257 9.06 -24.05 1.64
CA LEU A 257 9.66 -24.04 0.30
C LEU A 257 11.13 -24.50 0.35
N ASN A 258 11.42 -25.61 -0.32
CA ASN A 258 12.77 -26.02 -0.69
C ASN A 258 13.40 -24.98 -1.63
N SER A 259 14.70 -24.75 -1.44
CA SER A 259 15.47 -23.56 -1.84
C SER A 259 15.74 -23.35 -3.34
N GLU A 260 15.12 -24.10 -4.26
CA GLU A 260 15.47 -24.03 -5.69
C GLU A 260 14.37 -23.44 -6.60
N ASN A 261 13.13 -23.26 -6.11
CA ASN A 261 12.00 -22.65 -6.85
C ASN A 261 11.37 -21.44 -6.12
N GLN A 262 12.15 -20.69 -5.33
CA GLN A 262 11.62 -19.58 -4.55
C GLN A 262 11.23 -18.39 -5.43
N ILE A 263 9.94 -18.03 -5.42
CA ILE A 263 9.47 -16.73 -5.87
C ILE A 263 10.14 -15.66 -5.00
N ARG A 264 10.85 -14.72 -5.63
CA ARG A 264 11.58 -13.66 -4.94
C ARG A 264 10.85 -12.34 -5.07
N ASN A 265 10.32 -11.88 -3.95
CA ASN A 265 9.72 -10.56 -3.80
C ASN A 265 10.31 -9.95 -2.53
N GLY A 266 11.11 -8.89 -2.65
CA GLY A 266 11.78 -8.31 -1.49
C GLY A 266 13.15 -7.71 -1.79
N ILE A 267 13.90 -7.38 -0.74
CA ILE A 267 15.29 -6.93 -0.84
C ILE A 267 16.23 -8.10 -0.60
N PHE A 268 17.30 -8.13 -1.40
CA PHE A 268 18.34 -9.14 -1.35
C PHE A 268 19.71 -8.48 -1.36
N ALA A 269 20.71 -9.16 -0.79
CA ALA A 269 22.11 -8.77 -0.90
C ALA A 269 22.81 -9.62 -1.97
N ARG A 270 23.58 -8.96 -2.85
CA ARG A 270 24.50 -9.63 -3.78
C ARG A 270 25.84 -9.85 -3.07
N LEU A 271 26.16 -11.11 -2.80
CA LEU A 271 27.41 -11.51 -2.17
C LEU A 271 28.54 -11.56 -3.21
N THR A 272 29.80 -11.50 -2.76
CA THR A 272 31.01 -11.54 -3.61
C THR A 272 31.12 -12.76 -4.54
N GLU A 273 30.40 -13.84 -4.25
CA GLU A 273 30.33 -15.05 -5.09
C GLU A 273 29.21 -14.99 -6.15
N GLY A 274 28.52 -13.85 -6.29
CA GLY A 274 27.36 -13.67 -7.17
C GLY A 274 26.04 -14.19 -6.59
N ASN A 275 26.10 -14.86 -5.44
CA ASN A 275 24.93 -15.37 -4.73
C ASN A 275 24.03 -14.23 -4.22
N ILE A 276 22.74 -14.33 -4.48
CA ILE A 276 21.73 -13.35 -4.04
C ILE A 276 20.93 -13.98 -2.90
N VAL A 277 20.90 -13.32 -1.74
CA VAL A 277 20.29 -13.86 -0.51
C VAL A 277 19.29 -12.87 0.09
N PRO A 278 18.11 -13.33 0.58
CA PRO A 278 17.14 -12.43 1.17
C PRO A 278 17.72 -11.80 2.44
N VAL A 279 17.58 -10.49 2.56
CA VAL A 279 18.04 -9.77 3.75
C VAL A 279 16.88 -9.45 4.66
N ILE A 280 17.17 -9.49 5.96
CA ILE A 280 16.37 -8.92 7.02
C ILE A 280 17.16 -7.77 7.63
N ALA A 281 16.54 -6.66 8.01
CA ALA A 281 17.28 -5.75 8.89
C ALA A 281 17.10 -6.11 10.34
N SER A 282 18.21 -5.93 11.04
CA SER A 282 18.29 -6.01 12.48
C SER A 282 17.81 -4.73 13.14
N LYS A 283 17.52 -4.83 14.44
CA LYS A 283 17.23 -3.70 15.32
C LYS A 283 18.46 -2.78 15.35
N GLY A 284 18.44 -1.70 14.57
CA GLY A 284 19.57 -0.79 14.39
C GLY A 284 19.92 -0.45 12.93
N GLY A 285 19.17 -0.96 11.94
CA GLY A 285 19.33 -0.57 10.53
C GLY A 285 20.50 -1.26 9.81
N LYS A 286 21.15 -2.26 10.45
CA LYS A 286 22.10 -3.13 9.78
C LYS A 286 21.39 -4.25 9.04
N TRP A 287 21.88 -4.54 7.85
CA TRP A 287 21.39 -5.60 6.98
C TRP A 287 21.98 -6.92 7.39
N GLN A 288 21.14 -7.93 7.54
CA GLN A 288 21.55 -9.25 7.96
C GLN A 288 20.93 -10.33 7.08
N ILE A 289 21.67 -11.42 6.92
CA ILE A 289 21.16 -12.65 6.33
C ILE A 289 21.06 -13.70 7.42
N LYS A 290 20.02 -14.55 7.37
CA LYS A 290 19.95 -15.72 8.25
C LYS A 290 20.82 -16.83 7.67
N GLN A 291 21.69 -17.40 8.51
CA GLN A 291 22.46 -18.61 8.24
C GLN A 291 22.21 -19.58 9.40
N GLY A 292 21.20 -20.44 9.24
CA GLY A 292 20.68 -21.26 10.34
C GLY A 292 20.03 -20.39 11.43
N GLU A 293 20.42 -20.61 12.68
CA GLU A 293 19.98 -19.79 13.83
C GLU A 293 20.75 -18.47 13.98
N GLN A 294 21.85 -18.30 13.22
CA GLN A 294 22.68 -17.10 13.31
C GLN A 294 22.34 -16.08 12.22
N THR A 295 22.72 -14.83 12.47
CA THR A 295 22.62 -13.73 11.52
C THR A 295 23.99 -13.20 11.17
N ARG A 296 24.26 -12.98 9.88
CA ARG A 296 25.49 -12.36 9.39
C ARG A 296 25.20 -10.96 8.86
N ASP A 297 25.99 -9.98 9.27
CA ASP A 297 25.94 -8.60 8.75
C ASP A 297 26.39 -8.57 7.29
N VAL A 298 25.57 -7.96 6.43
CA VAL A 298 25.79 -7.76 4.99
C VAL A 298 25.59 -6.30 4.59
N SER A 299 25.64 -5.36 5.53
CA SER A 299 25.46 -3.93 5.25
C SER A 299 26.49 -3.35 4.27
N SER A 300 27.62 -4.02 4.03
CA SER A 300 28.64 -3.61 3.05
C SER A 300 28.41 -4.18 1.64
N GLN A 301 27.38 -5.01 1.45
CA GLN A 301 27.09 -5.64 0.17
C GLN A 301 26.13 -4.78 -0.66
N GLU A 302 26.14 -4.97 -1.98
CA GLU A 302 25.14 -4.38 -2.87
C GLU A 302 23.75 -4.93 -2.54
N LEU A 303 22.78 -4.04 -2.41
CA LEU A 303 21.40 -4.39 -2.13
C LEU A 303 20.56 -4.16 -3.38
N ILE A 304 19.69 -5.12 -3.68
CA ILE A 304 18.81 -5.06 -4.84
C ILE A 304 17.38 -5.39 -4.40
N SER A 305 16.41 -4.72 -5.02
CA SER A 305 15.00 -5.09 -4.90
C SER A 305 14.61 -5.99 -6.07
N ILE A 306 13.93 -7.09 -5.75
CA ILE A 306 13.48 -8.10 -6.72
C ILE A 306 11.96 -8.20 -6.64
N SER A 307 11.30 -8.16 -7.80
CA SER A 307 9.87 -8.46 -7.97
C SER A 307 9.67 -9.51 -9.05
N THR A 308 8.85 -10.53 -8.78
CA THR A 308 8.61 -11.64 -9.71
C THR A 308 7.32 -11.46 -10.51
N TYR A 309 7.41 -11.69 -11.82
CA TYR A 309 6.31 -11.60 -12.77
C TYR A 309 6.18 -12.88 -13.59
N ALA A 310 4.97 -13.12 -14.10
CA ALA A 310 4.64 -14.23 -14.95
C ALA A 310 3.83 -13.78 -16.16
N GLU A 311 4.01 -14.46 -17.28
CA GLU A 311 3.19 -14.32 -18.47
C GLU A 311 2.15 -15.44 -18.46
N TYR A 312 0.88 -15.06 -18.45
CA TYR A 312 -0.24 -15.98 -18.47
C TYR A 312 -1.24 -15.53 -19.54
N GLN A 313 -1.40 -16.37 -20.56
CA GLN A 313 -2.31 -16.13 -21.69
C GLN A 313 -2.14 -14.72 -22.31
N GLY A 314 -0.89 -14.29 -22.52
CA GLY A 314 -0.55 -13.02 -23.16
C GLY A 314 -0.58 -11.78 -22.25
N PHE A 315 -0.84 -11.95 -20.95
CA PHE A 315 -0.78 -10.86 -19.98
C PHE A 315 0.39 -11.05 -19.00
N THR A 316 1.01 -9.94 -18.60
CA THR A 316 1.97 -9.90 -17.49
C THR A 316 1.24 -9.72 -16.16
N LEU A 317 1.44 -10.64 -15.23
CA LEU A 317 0.87 -10.62 -13.88
C LEU A 317 1.99 -10.71 -12.84
N HIS A 318 1.79 -10.11 -11.68
CA HIS A 318 2.73 -10.20 -10.56
C HIS A 318 2.55 -11.54 -9.84
N VAL A 319 3.64 -12.29 -9.66
CA VAL A 319 3.64 -13.55 -8.92
C VAL A 319 3.78 -13.24 -7.44
N ARG A 320 2.69 -13.39 -6.68
CA ARG A 320 2.68 -13.10 -5.24
C ARG A 320 3.28 -14.24 -4.43
N GLY A 321 3.14 -15.47 -4.91
CA GLY A 321 3.77 -16.66 -4.34
C GLY A 321 3.48 -17.89 -5.18
N CYS A 322 3.86 -19.05 -4.67
CA CYS A 322 3.55 -20.35 -5.25
C CYS A 322 3.32 -21.41 -4.18
N ASP A 323 2.64 -22.49 -4.57
CA ASP A 323 2.77 -23.80 -3.92
C ASP A 323 3.47 -24.77 -4.88
N ASP A 324 3.45 -26.08 -4.61
CA ASP A 324 4.14 -27.08 -5.43
C ASP A 324 3.57 -27.21 -6.87
N VAL A 325 2.37 -26.69 -7.14
CA VAL A 325 1.64 -26.93 -8.39
C VAL A 325 1.14 -25.63 -9.04
N TYR A 326 0.97 -24.55 -8.27
CA TYR A 326 0.32 -23.33 -8.74
C TYR A 326 1.11 -22.06 -8.41
N TYR A 327 1.01 -21.09 -9.31
CA TYR A 327 1.34 -19.68 -9.05
C TYR A 327 0.11 -18.90 -8.58
N TYR A 328 0.32 -17.99 -7.64
CA TYR A 328 -0.67 -16.99 -7.22
C TYR A 328 -0.42 -15.68 -7.96
N LEU A 329 -1.19 -15.44 -9.00
CA LEU A 329 -1.00 -14.31 -9.91
C LEU A 329 -1.97 -13.19 -9.58
N THR A 330 -1.49 -11.95 -9.65
CA THR A 330 -2.33 -10.75 -9.49
C THR A 330 -2.04 -9.70 -10.56
N THR A 331 -3.04 -8.89 -10.88
CA THR A 331 -2.92 -7.75 -11.79
C THR A 331 -3.91 -6.66 -11.43
N THR A 332 -3.57 -5.43 -11.80
CA THR A 332 -4.46 -4.27 -11.76
C THR A 332 -5.10 -3.99 -13.13
N ASN A 333 -4.73 -4.76 -14.16
CA ASN A 333 -5.20 -4.59 -15.52
C ASN A 333 -6.61 -5.17 -15.69
N LEU A 334 -7.60 -4.28 -15.89
CA LEU A 334 -9.00 -4.67 -16.10
C LEU A 334 -9.20 -5.49 -17.38
N ALA A 335 -8.44 -5.25 -18.44
CA ALA A 335 -8.53 -6.05 -19.66
C ALA A 335 -8.07 -7.49 -19.40
N ALA A 336 -6.98 -7.67 -18.64
CA ALA A 336 -6.52 -8.98 -18.20
C ALA A 336 -7.59 -9.69 -17.34
N GLN A 337 -8.24 -8.96 -16.43
CA GLN A 337 -9.36 -9.50 -15.65
C GLN A 337 -10.47 -10.07 -16.53
N GLN A 338 -10.91 -9.29 -17.52
CA GLN A 338 -12.02 -9.66 -18.39
C GLN A 338 -11.65 -10.84 -19.30
N SER A 339 -10.47 -10.78 -19.93
CA SER A 339 -10.00 -11.82 -20.85
C SER A 339 -9.72 -13.15 -20.15
N LEU A 340 -9.16 -13.11 -18.94
CA LEU A 340 -8.76 -14.31 -18.18
C LEU A 340 -9.81 -14.76 -17.16
N SER A 341 -10.93 -14.04 -17.06
CA SER A 341 -11.97 -14.26 -16.04
C SER A 341 -11.40 -14.33 -14.62
N LEU A 342 -10.48 -13.41 -14.29
CA LEU A 342 -9.83 -13.40 -12.97
C LEU A 342 -10.83 -13.03 -11.87
N ASN A 343 -10.61 -13.61 -10.69
CA ASN A 343 -11.40 -13.29 -9.50
C ASN A 343 -11.11 -11.87 -9.03
N VAL A 344 -12.14 -11.17 -8.59
CA VAL A 344 -11.98 -9.88 -7.91
C VAL A 344 -11.52 -10.15 -6.49
N ILE A 345 -10.25 -9.86 -6.23
CA ILE A 345 -9.62 -10.05 -4.92
C ILE A 345 -10.00 -8.88 -4.01
N GLU A 346 -9.71 -7.70 -4.51
CA GLU A 346 -10.26 -6.45 -4.04
C GLU A 346 -10.71 -5.68 -5.28
N LYS A 347 -11.61 -4.71 -5.15
CA LYS A 347 -12.03 -3.89 -6.31
C LYS A 347 -10.77 -3.45 -7.08
N GLY A 348 -10.71 -3.57 -8.41
CA GLY A 348 -9.51 -3.17 -9.19
C GLY A 348 -8.23 -4.01 -8.98
N ILE A 349 -8.25 -5.06 -8.18
CA ILE A 349 -7.17 -6.05 -8.03
C ILE A 349 -7.75 -7.41 -8.37
N TYR A 350 -7.14 -8.05 -9.36
CA TYR A 350 -7.66 -9.26 -9.94
C TYR A 350 -6.62 -10.35 -9.85
N GLY A 351 -7.04 -11.55 -9.52
CA GLY A 351 -6.11 -12.64 -9.30
C GLY A 351 -6.67 -14.00 -9.61
N ALA A 352 -5.76 -14.93 -9.83
CA ALA A 352 -6.06 -16.32 -10.03
C ALA A 352 -4.94 -17.19 -9.47
N ARG A 353 -5.32 -18.39 -9.08
CA ARG A 353 -4.41 -19.50 -8.85
C ARG A 353 -4.26 -20.25 -10.18
N VAL A 354 -3.07 -20.22 -10.76
CA VAL A 354 -2.80 -20.72 -12.12
C VAL A 354 -1.83 -21.88 -12.04
N ASN A 355 -2.10 -22.98 -12.75
CA ASN A 355 -1.20 -24.12 -12.76
C ASN A 355 0.14 -23.69 -13.38
N MET A 356 1.27 -24.11 -12.79
CA MET A 356 2.59 -23.70 -13.28
C MET A 356 2.82 -24.07 -14.76
N GLY A 357 2.24 -25.18 -15.24
CA GLY A 357 2.34 -25.59 -16.65
C GLY A 357 1.54 -24.72 -17.63
N GLU A 358 0.66 -23.86 -17.14
CA GLU A 358 -0.13 -22.92 -17.96
C GLU A 358 0.55 -21.54 -18.09
N VAL A 359 1.60 -21.28 -17.30
CA VAL A 359 2.38 -20.05 -17.34
C VAL A 359 3.49 -20.20 -18.39
N SER A 360 3.53 -19.31 -19.38
CA SER A 360 4.48 -19.39 -20.48
C SER A 360 5.87 -18.91 -20.08
N ARG A 361 5.95 -17.97 -19.14
CA ARG A 361 7.22 -17.39 -18.67
C ARG A 361 7.10 -16.88 -17.26
N VAL A 362 8.16 -17.05 -16.47
CA VAL A 362 8.37 -16.35 -15.20
C VAL A 362 9.69 -15.60 -15.28
N TRP A 363 9.73 -14.37 -14.80
CA TRP A 363 10.94 -13.55 -14.74
C TRP A 363 10.91 -12.59 -13.57
N GLU A 364 12.04 -11.97 -13.31
CA GLU A 364 12.19 -10.98 -12.26
C GLU A 364 12.57 -9.62 -12.86
N ILE A 365 12.07 -8.57 -12.22
CA ILE A 365 12.57 -7.22 -12.39
C ILE A 365 13.46 -6.93 -11.19
N ILE A 366 14.70 -6.55 -11.46
CA ILE A 366 15.68 -6.15 -10.45
C ILE A 366 15.84 -4.63 -10.55
N THR A 367 15.69 -3.95 -9.43
CA THR A 367 15.95 -2.52 -9.30
C THR A 367 17.03 -2.30 -8.26
N GLU A 368 18.04 -1.52 -8.61
CA GLU A 368 19.18 -1.13 -7.76
C GLU A 368 18.83 0.02 -6.81
#